data_AF-A0A8S1YL92-F1
#
_entry.id   AF-A0A8S1YL92-F1
#
_cell.length_a   1.000
_cell.length_b   1.000
_cell.length_c   1.000
_cell.angle_alpha   90.00
_cell.angle_beta   90.00
_cell.angle_gamma   90.00
#
_symmetry.space_group_name_H-M   'P 1'
#
loop_
_entity.id
_entity.type
_entity.pdbx_description
1 polymer ?
#
loop_
_entity_poly.entity_id
_entity_poly.type
_entity_poly.pdbx_seq_one_letter_code
_entity_poly.pdbx_strand_id
1 'polypeptide(L)'
;MYLYYQGENQSSGGGEYKLNGEKIGIWEELNEVFWDFQQIMYIGEYYNGKKIGIWKNSLTNGNDLEINKQIWGGLYDEDDQGLKNRKWIEISQMLVIQSQVIDIGEYKNGQMLGKWDCFYRDDCKNQMNRQEVGHMMNKMQEQRMDCGLNFVIIYEMGPYNSKSHIVWFNSLKIKKQQRLWNAI
;
A
#
# COMPACT_ATOMS: atom_id res chain seq x y z
N MET A 1 14.78 19.08 -22.99
CA MET A 1 14.86 17.86 -23.82
C MET A 1 14.95 16.69 -22.84
N TYR A 2 13.83 16.03 -22.58
CA TYR A 2 13.81 14.81 -21.76
C TYR A 2 13.88 13.62 -22.72
N LEU A 3 14.90 12.78 -22.55
CA LEU A 3 15.06 11.55 -23.33
C LEU A 3 14.16 10.48 -22.71
N TYR A 4 13.09 10.10 -23.41
CA TYR A 4 12.30 8.91 -23.06
C TYR A 4 12.98 7.69 -23.69
N TYR A 5 13.43 6.75 -22.87
CA TYR A 5 13.80 5.41 -23.32
C TYR A 5 12.52 4.66 -23.70
N GLN A 6 12.32 4.35 -24.97
CA GLN A 6 11.28 3.40 -25.41
C GLN A 6 11.83 1.98 -25.24
N GLY A 7 11.58 1.38 -24.08
CA GLY A 7 11.57 -0.08 -23.97
C GLY A 7 10.29 -0.59 -24.63
N GLU A 8 10.39 -1.51 -25.58
CA GLU A 8 9.33 -1.87 -26.55
C GLU A 8 8.00 -2.43 -25.97
N ASN A 9 7.79 -2.46 -24.65
CA ASN A 9 6.54 -2.93 -24.02
C ASN A 9 6.12 -2.17 -22.74
N GLN A 10 6.66 -0.97 -22.47
CA GLN A 10 6.22 -0.20 -21.30
C GLN A 10 4.95 0.61 -21.59
N SER A 11 3.83 0.22 -21.00
CA SER A 11 2.63 1.07 -20.98
C SER A 11 2.93 2.29 -20.10
N SER A 12 2.88 3.48 -20.70
CA SER A 12 3.03 4.76 -19.99
C SER A 12 1.74 5.19 -19.26
N GLY A 13 0.74 4.32 -19.22
CA GLY A 13 -0.64 4.71 -18.93
C GLY A 13 -1.28 5.49 -20.08
N GLY A 14 -2.59 5.71 -19.98
CA GLY A 14 -3.36 6.41 -21.00
C GLY A 14 -4.87 6.26 -20.83
N GLY A 15 -5.61 7.04 -21.60
CA GLY A 15 -7.06 7.02 -21.66
C GLY A 15 -7.57 8.07 -22.64
N GLU A 16 -8.88 8.31 -22.62
CA GLU A 16 -9.51 9.25 -23.55
C GLU A 16 -9.52 10.68 -23.01
N TYR A 17 -9.42 11.63 -23.93
CA TYR A 17 -9.53 13.06 -23.65
C TYR A 17 -10.68 13.67 -24.44
N LYS A 18 -11.34 14.65 -23.83
CA LYS A 18 -12.23 15.57 -24.53
C LYS A 18 -11.45 16.57 -25.39
N LEU A 19 -12.17 17.28 -26.27
CA LEU A 19 -11.65 18.39 -27.07
C LEU A 19 -11.00 19.52 -26.24
N ASN A 20 -11.43 19.72 -24.99
CA ASN A 20 -10.85 20.71 -24.07
C ASN A 20 -9.66 20.18 -23.26
N GLY A 21 -9.22 18.93 -23.50
CA GLY A 21 -8.11 18.30 -22.79
C GLY A 21 -8.47 17.66 -21.44
N GLU A 22 -9.74 17.62 -21.04
CA GLU A 22 -10.17 16.89 -19.85
C GLU A 22 -10.16 15.38 -20.09
N LYS A 23 -9.64 14.62 -19.11
CA LYS A 23 -9.73 13.16 -19.08
C LYS A 23 -11.18 12.68 -18.99
N ILE A 24 -11.51 11.65 -19.76
CA ILE A 24 -12.81 10.95 -19.73
C ILE A 24 -12.64 9.44 -19.91
N GLY A 25 -13.64 8.68 -19.47
CA GLY A 25 -13.71 7.23 -19.70
C GLY A 25 -12.71 6.46 -18.87
N ILE A 26 -12.33 5.27 -19.34
CA ILE A 26 -11.39 4.40 -18.64
C ILE A 26 -9.95 4.91 -18.81
N TRP A 27 -9.21 4.89 -17.72
CA TRP A 27 -7.84 5.36 -17.64
C TRP A 27 -6.96 4.37 -16.91
N GLU A 28 -5.73 4.27 -17.41
CA GLU A 28 -4.61 3.62 -16.75
C GLU A 28 -3.58 4.67 -16.35
N GLU A 29 -3.15 4.69 -15.09
CA GLU A 29 -2.16 5.63 -14.58
C GLU A 29 -1.05 4.90 -13.82
N LEU A 30 0.21 5.32 -14.06
CA LEU A 30 1.33 4.84 -13.29
C LEU A 30 1.28 5.40 -11.86
N ASN A 31 1.55 4.54 -10.87
CA ASN A 31 1.79 4.98 -9.51
C ASN A 31 3.08 5.80 -9.43
N GLU A 32 3.04 6.91 -8.69
CA GLU A 32 4.20 7.77 -8.44
C GLU A 32 5.35 7.02 -7.78
N VAL A 33 5.05 5.98 -7.00
CA VAL A 33 6.06 5.10 -6.40
C VAL A 33 6.43 4.00 -7.39
N PHE A 34 7.05 4.41 -8.50
CA PHE A 34 7.60 3.54 -9.51
C PHE A 34 8.99 3.04 -9.08
N TRP A 35 9.22 1.73 -9.18
CA TRP A 35 10.55 1.12 -9.00
C TRP A 35 10.87 0.24 -10.21
N ASP A 36 12.17 0.11 -10.52
CA ASP A 36 12.67 -0.54 -11.75
C ASP A 36 12.14 -1.96 -12.01
N PHE A 37 11.67 -2.65 -10.97
CA PHE A 37 11.22 -4.04 -11.04
C PHE A 37 9.72 -4.24 -10.81
N GLN A 38 9.00 -3.20 -10.38
CA GLN A 38 7.57 -3.29 -10.06
C GLN A 38 6.83 -2.04 -10.50
N GLN A 39 5.90 -2.22 -11.43
CA GLN A 39 5.03 -1.16 -11.89
C GLN A 39 3.65 -1.37 -11.28
N ILE A 40 3.18 -0.38 -10.52
CA ILE A 40 1.80 -0.36 -10.02
C ILE A 40 1.02 0.54 -10.95
N MET A 41 -0.03 0.00 -11.55
CA MET A 41 -0.95 0.73 -12.41
C MET A 41 -2.28 0.92 -11.67
N TYR A 42 -2.81 2.13 -11.72
CA TYR A 42 -4.15 2.49 -11.30
C TYR A 42 -5.07 2.44 -12.51
N ILE A 43 -6.16 1.68 -12.41
CA ILE A 43 -7.18 1.57 -13.44
C ILE A 43 -8.49 2.04 -12.85
N GLY A 44 -9.13 2.99 -13.51
CA GLY A 44 -10.44 3.49 -13.10
C GLY A 44 -11.03 4.43 -14.14
N GLU A 45 -12.10 5.11 -13.77
CA GLU A 45 -12.84 5.98 -14.67
C GLU A 45 -12.64 7.46 -14.33
N TYR A 46 -12.55 8.26 -15.37
CA TYR A 46 -12.57 9.72 -15.31
C TYR A 46 -13.87 10.28 -15.87
N TYR A 47 -14.38 11.31 -15.21
CA TYR A 47 -15.47 12.14 -15.69
C TYR A 47 -15.15 13.62 -15.48
N ASN A 48 -15.15 14.40 -16.56
CA ASN A 48 -14.79 15.83 -16.56
C ASN A 48 -13.44 16.11 -15.86
N GLY A 49 -12.42 15.29 -16.14
CA GLY A 49 -11.10 15.44 -15.55
C GLY A 49 -10.97 15.00 -14.08
N LYS A 50 -12.02 14.42 -13.48
CA LYS A 50 -12.01 13.91 -12.09
C LYS A 50 -12.14 12.39 -12.05
N LYS A 51 -11.45 11.75 -11.09
CA LYS A 51 -11.57 10.32 -10.83
C LYS A 51 -12.94 10.03 -10.22
N ILE A 52 -13.64 9.03 -10.75
CA ILE A 52 -14.93 8.59 -10.26
C ILE A 52 -14.97 7.07 -10.09
N GLY A 53 -15.93 6.60 -9.30
CA GLY A 53 -16.22 5.17 -9.17
C GLY A 53 -15.08 4.37 -8.56
N ILE A 54 -15.02 3.10 -8.93
CA ILE A 54 -14.05 2.15 -8.36
C ILE A 54 -12.73 2.29 -9.09
N TRP A 55 -11.68 2.56 -8.31
CA TRP A 55 -10.30 2.54 -8.79
C TRP A 55 -9.59 1.32 -8.24
N LYS A 56 -8.92 0.60 -9.14
CA LYS A 56 -8.24 -0.66 -8.86
C LYS A 56 -6.76 -0.51 -9.16
N ASN A 57 -5.95 -1.22 -8.39
CA ASN A 57 -4.53 -1.31 -8.63
C ASN A 57 -4.19 -2.68 -9.23
N SER A 58 -3.44 -2.69 -10.31
CA SER A 58 -2.76 -3.87 -10.83
C SER A 58 -1.26 -3.74 -10.60
N LEU A 59 -0.63 -4.86 -10.30
CA LEU A 59 0.82 -4.96 -10.22
C LEU A 59 1.28 -5.75 -11.43
N THR A 60 2.17 -5.18 -12.22
CA THR A 60 2.85 -5.89 -13.31
C THR A 60 4.30 -6.14 -12.91
N ASN A 61 4.68 -7.41 -12.84
CA ASN A 61 6.08 -7.79 -12.85
C ASN A 61 6.52 -7.80 -14.31
N GLY A 62 7.62 -7.12 -14.65
CA GLY A 62 8.02 -6.82 -16.04
C GLY A 62 8.17 -7.99 -17.02
N ASN A 63 8.00 -9.24 -16.57
CA ASN A 63 8.05 -10.44 -17.41
C ASN A 63 6.73 -11.24 -17.43
N ASP A 64 5.79 -10.98 -16.51
CA ASP A 64 4.56 -11.75 -16.37
C ASP A 64 3.36 -10.91 -16.82
N LEU A 65 2.79 -11.30 -17.96
CA LEU A 65 1.52 -10.79 -18.51
C LEU A 65 0.28 -11.18 -17.68
N GLU A 66 0.43 -11.80 -16.51
CA GLU A 66 -0.67 -12.02 -15.57
C GLU A 66 -1.01 -10.72 -14.82
N ILE A 67 -1.55 -9.76 -15.56
CA ILE A 67 -2.12 -8.49 -15.09
C ILE A 67 -3.47 -8.76 -14.41
N ASN A 68 -3.58 -9.64 -13.41
CA ASN A 68 -4.93 -10.00 -12.91
C ASN A 68 -5.07 -10.23 -11.42
N LYS A 69 -4.00 -10.10 -10.63
CA LYS A 69 -4.22 -9.95 -9.19
C LYS A 69 -4.68 -8.51 -8.95
N GLN A 70 -6.00 -8.29 -9.01
CA GLN A 70 -6.62 -7.12 -8.40
C GLN A 70 -6.43 -7.27 -6.90
N ILE A 71 -5.76 -6.31 -6.28
CA ILE A 71 -5.45 -6.45 -4.86
C ILE A 71 -5.87 -5.23 -4.04
N TRP A 72 -5.89 -4.04 -4.64
CA TRP A 72 -6.01 -2.80 -3.88
C TRP A 72 -6.90 -1.80 -4.62
N GLY A 73 -7.44 -0.83 -3.90
CA GLY A 73 -8.37 0.14 -4.47
C GLY A 73 -9.37 0.73 -3.47
N GLY A 74 -10.26 1.56 -4.00
CA GLY A 74 -11.32 2.20 -3.24
C GLY A 74 -12.32 2.89 -4.16
N LEU A 75 -13.31 3.51 -3.54
CA LEU A 75 -14.37 4.24 -4.23
C LEU A 75 -14.08 5.74 -4.13
N TYR A 76 -13.89 6.38 -5.29
CA TYR A 76 -13.95 7.83 -5.38
C TYR A 76 -15.41 8.26 -5.41
N ASP A 77 -15.69 9.34 -4.69
CA ASP A 77 -17.04 9.89 -4.65
C ASP A 77 -17.28 10.79 -5.85
N GLU A 78 -18.37 10.51 -6.57
CA GLU A 78 -18.82 11.32 -7.71
C GLU A 78 -19.28 12.71 -7.25
N ASP A 79 -19.90 12.80 -6.07
CA ASP A 79 -20.45 14.04 -5.54
C ASP A 79 -19.36 14.91 -4.90
N ASP A 80 -18.38 14.31 -4.23
CA ASP A 80 -17.27 15.03 -3.56
C ASP A 80 -16.08 15.30 -4.49
N GLN A 81 -16.33 15.64 -5.75
CA GLN A 81 -15.30 16.10 -6.68
C GLN A 81 -14.14 15.12 -6.94
N GLY A 82 -14.37 13.81 -6.81
CA GLY A 82 -13.32 12.80 -6.97
C GLY A 82 -12.37 12.72 -5.78
N LEU A 83 -12.86 13.05 -4.58
CA LEU A 83 -12.14 12.78 -3.34
C LEU A 83 -12.36 11.32 -2.90
N LYS A 84 -11.34 10.78 -2.23
CA LYS A 84 -11.42 9.45 -1.60
C LYS A 84 -12.38 9.49 -0.42
N ASN A 85 -13.32 8.55 -0.38
CA ASN A 85 -14.25 8.35 0.73
C ASN A 85 -14.37 6.87 1.08
N ARG A 86 -14.81 6.58 2.33
CA ARG A 86 -15.06 5.23 2.85
C ARG A 86 -13.79 4.38 2.95
N LYS A 87 -13.90 3.06 2.87
CA LYS A 87 -12.78 2.13 3.03
C LYS A 87 -11.88 2.11 1.80
N TRP A 88 -10.58 2.15 2.06
CA TRP A 88 -9.53 2.10 1.06
C TRP A 88 -8.48 1.06 1.46
N ILE A 89 -7.92 0.43 0.44
CA ILE A 89 -6.76 -0.45 0.57
C ILE A 89 -5.64 0.19 -0.25
N GLU A 90 -4.60 0.65 0.43
CA GLU A 90 -3.47 1.36 -0.17
C GLU A 90 -2.17 0.61 0.02
N ILE A 91 -1.21 0.86 -0.87
CA ILE A 91 0.14 0.35 -0.72
C ILE A 91 0.88 1.28 0.22
N SER A 92 1.50 0.72 1.25
CA SER A 92 2.24 1.49 2.24
C SER A 92 3.47 2.13 1.59
N GLN A 93 3.59 3.46 1.70
CA GLN A 93 4.70 4.23 1.10
C GLN A 93 6.08 3.76 1.58
N MET A 94 6.15 3.17 2.77
CA MET A 94 7.41 2.85 3.43
C MET A 94 8.14 1.62 2.84
N LEU A 95 7.50 0.78 2.02
CA LEU A 95 7.99 -0.60 1.79
C LEU A 95 7.94 -1.10 0.35
N VAL A 96 8.11 -0.21 -0.62
CA VAL A 96 7.99 -0.55 -2.04
C VAL A 96 9.10 -1.50 -2.55
N ILE A 97 10.20 -1.67 -1.81
CA ILE A 97 11.37 -2.35 -2.35
C ILE A 97 11.22 -3.88 -2.37
N GLN A 98 10.63 -4.51 -1.35
CA GLN A 98 10.65 -5.99 -1.22
C GLN A 98 9.42 -6.62 -0.56
N SER A 99 8.45 -5.82 -0.11
CA SER A 99 7.33 -6.32 0.67
C SER A 99 6.06 -5.55 0.36
N GLN A 100 5.05 -6.27 -0.14
CA GLN A 100 3.73 -5.68 -0.35
C GLN A 100 3.04 -5.50 1.01
N VAL A 101 3.34 -4.37 1.66
CA VAL A 101 2.61 -3.93 2.84
C VAL A 101 1.46 -3.06 2.40
N ILE A 102 0.29 -3.38 2.93
CA ILE A 102 -0.94 -2.67 2.60
C ILE A 102 -1.63 -2.14 3.84
N ASP A 103 -2.09 -0.92 3.71
CA ASP A 103 -2.78 -0.19 4.75
C ASP A 103 -4.27 -0.16 4.39
N ILE A 104 -5.10 -0.58 5.32
CA ILE A 104 -6.56 -0.59 5.21
C ILE A 104 -7.12 0.38 6.23
N GLY A 105 -7.94 1.32 5.76
CA GLY A 105 -8.58 2.28 6.64
C GLY A 105 -9.64 3.06 5.90
N GLU A 106 -10.09 4.15 6.51
CA GLU A 106 -11.17 4.96 5.96
C GLU A 106 -10.68 6.35 5.58
N TYR A 107 -11.16 6.85 4.45
CA TYR A 107 -11.04 8.23 4.05
C TYR A 107 -12.36 8.97 4.24
N LYS A 108 -12.23 10.27 4.54
CA LYS A 108 -13.33 11.24 4.49
C LYS A 108 -12.84 12.51 3.83
N ASN A 109 -13.44 12.89 2.71
CA ASN A 109 -13.10 14.07 1.91
C ASN A 109 -11.59 14.11 1.57
N GLY A 110 -11.03 12.97 1.17
CA GLY A 110 -9.61 12.84 0.83
C GLY A 110 -8.66 12.82 2.03
N GLN A 111 -9.15 12.89 3.27
CA GLN A 111 -8.33 12.78 4.48
C GLN A 111 -8.45 11.39 5.13
N MET A 112 -7.31 10.83 5.54
CA MET A 112 -7.28 9.58 6.30
C MET A 112 -7.98 9.77 7.66
N LEU A 113 -8.87 8.85 8.01
CA LEU A 113 -9.66 8.88 9.24
C LEU A 113 -9.27 7.72 10.15
N GLY A 114 -9.08 8.02 11.43
CA GLY A 114 -9.00 6.99 12.47
C GLY A 114 -7.75 6.11 12.40
N LYS A 115 -7.93 4.83 12.72
CA LYS A 115 -6.85 3.85 12.74
C LYS A 115 -6.77 3.14 11.40
N TRP A 116 -5.54 2.91 10.96
CA TRP A 116 -5.23 2.17 9.74
C TRP A 116 -4.57 0.84 10.13
N ASP A 117 -5.14 -0.23 9.63
CA ASP A 117 -4.64 -1.58 9.83
C ASP A 117 -3.63 -1.90 8.73
N CYS A 118 -2.44 -2.29 9.14
CA CYS A 118 -1.35 -2.63 8.24
C CYS A 118 -1.22 -4.15 8.13
N PHE A 119 -1.25 -4.66 6.91
CA PHE A 119 -1.09 -6.08 6.61
C PHE A 119 0.16 -6.31 5.76
N TYR A 120 0.90 -7.35 6.10
CA TYR A 120 2.01 -7.83 5.31
C TYR A 120 1.53 -8.96 4.42
N ARG A 121 1.76 -8.85 3.11
CA ARG A 121 1.55 -9.96 2.19
C ARG A 121 2.79 -10.84 2.13
N ASP A 122 2.64 -12.06 2.62
CA ASP A 122 3.70 -13.07 2.70
C ASP A 122 3.89 -13.85 1.38
N ASP A 123 3.57 -13.24 0.24
CA ASP A 123 3.61 -13.91 -1.07
C ASP A 123 5.06 -14.01 -1.60
N CYS A 124 6.04 -13.34 -0.98
CA CYS A 124 7.45 -13.34 -1.37
C CYS A 124 8.25 -14.57 -0.87
N LYS A 125 7.60 -15.73 -0.69
CA LYS A 125 8.22 -16.94 -0.10
C LYS A 125 9.40 -17.53 -0.87
N ASN A 126 9.69 -17.06 -2.08
CA ASN A 126 10.67 -17.72 -2.94
C ASN A 126 12.08 -17.12 -2.92
N GLN A 127 12.37 -15.96 -2.30
CA GLN A 127 13.71 -15.36 -2.45
C GLN A 127 14.35 -14.62 -1.27
N MET A 128 13.65 -14.32 -0.16
CA MET A 128 14.31 -13.68 1.00
C MET A 128 14.73 -14.70 2.06
N ASN A 129 15.97 -14.56 2.53
CA ASN A 129 16.45 -15.31 3.69
C ASN A 129 15.65 -14.85 4.94
N ARG A 130 15.24 -15.80 5.79
CA ARG A 130 14.51 -15.54 7.05
C ARG A 130 15.19 -14.49 7.94
N GLN A 131 16.52 -14.37 7.89
CA GLN A 131 17.27 -13.36 8.65
C GLN A 131 17.01 -11.93 8.16
N GLU A 132 16.81 -11.74 6.86
CA GLU A 132 16.56 -10.42 6.26
C GLU A 132 15.15 -9.93 6.57
N VAL A 133 14.17 -10.83 6.54
CA VAL A 133 12.78 -10.54 6.95
C VAL A 133 12.74 -10.14 8.43
N GLY A 134 13.45 -10.87 9.30
CA GLY A 134 13.54 -10.53 10.73
C GLY A 134 14.19 -9.16 10.97
N HIS A 135 15.28 -8.85 10.27
CA HIS A 135 15.97 -7.57 10.40
C HIS A 135 15.11 -6.39 9.90
N MET A 136 14.44 -6.55 8.76
CA MET A 136 13.51 -5.56 8.22
C MET A 136 12.34 -5.30 9.16
N MET A 137 11.75 -6.35 9.74
CA MET A 137 10.63 -6.21 10.68
C MET A 137 11.04 -5.52 11.98
N ASN A 138 12.25 -5.79 12.50
CA ASN A 138 12.78 -5.08 13.67
C ASN A 138 12.99 -3.59 13.36
N LYS A 139 13.56 -3.27 12.19
CA LYS A 139 13.72 -1.87 11.73
C LYS A 139 12.38 -1.16 11.56
N MET A 140 11.35 -1.87 11.13
CA MET A 140 9.97 -1.34 11.03
C MET A 140 9.34 -1.08 12.40
N GLN A 141 9.63 -1.91 13.41
CA GLN A 141 9.18 -1.65 14.78
C GLN A 141 9.83 -0.39 15.36
N GLU A 142 11.12 -0.17 15.07
CA GLU A 142 11.85 1.03 15.50
C GLU A 142 11.31 2.31 14.83
N GLN A 143 11.05 2.29 13.52
CA GLN A 143 10.53 3.46 12.78
C GLN A 143 9.06 3.78 13.09
N ARG A 144 8.26 2.81 13.54
CA ARG A 144 6.83 3.01 13.87
C ARG A 144 6.58 3.60 15.26
N MET A 145 7.56 3.61 16.15
CA MET A 145 7.43 4.30 17.43
C MET A 145 7.23 5.81 17.27
N ASP A 146 7.52 6.39 16.10
CA ASP A 146 7.30 7.80 15.79
C ASP A 146 5.90 8.12 15.24
N CYS A 147 5.14 7.16 14.73
CA CYS A 147 3.81 7.40 14.12
C CYS A 147 2.61 7.08 15.03
N GLY A 148 2.84 6.78 16.32
CA GLY A 148 1.77 6.69 17.34
C GLY A 148 0.90 5.43 17.31
N LEU A 149 1.25 4.43 16.49
CA LEU A 149 0.60 3.12 16.44
C LEU A 149 1.25 2.16 17.45
N ASN A 150 0.46 1.62 18.40
CA ASN A 150 0.94 0.68 19.42
C ASN A 150 0.38 -0.73 19.18
N PHE A 151 1.13 -1.57 18.48
CA PHE A 151 0.93 -3.02 18.50
C PHE A 151 2.28 -3.73 18.44
N VAL A 152 2.34 -4.93 19.01
CA VAL A 152 3.50 -5.81 18.92
C VAL A 152 3.05 -7.06 18.17
N ILE A 153 3.74 -7.39 17.08
CA ILE A 153 3.59 -8.69 16.44
C ILE A 153 4.56 -9.64 17.13
N ILE A 154 4.03 -10.65 17.82
CA ILE A 154 4.81 -11.69 18.47
C ILE A 154 4.77 -12.92 17.57
N TYR A 155 5.95 -13.42 17.23
CA TYR A 155 6.09 -14.66 16.47
C TYR A 155 6.53 -15.79 17.42
N GLU A 156 5.75 -16.86 17.46
CA GLU A 156 6.19 -18.12 18.06
C GLU A 156 6.86 -18.96 16.97
N MET A 157 8.15 -19.19 17.12
CA MET A 157 8.97 -19.96 16.19
C MET A 157 8.93 -21.44 16.57
N GLY A 158 8.13 -22.23 15.86
CA GLY A 158 8.14 -23.69 15.92
C GLY A 158 8.89 -24.32 14.73
N PRO A 159 9.46 -25.53 14.87
CA PRO A 159 10.27 -26.16 13.83
C PRO A 159 9.52 -26.53 12.54
N TYR A 160 8.17 -26.58 12.59
CA TYR A 160 7.34 -27.02 11.45
C TYR A 160 6.16 -26.12 11.11
N ASN A 161 5.89 -25.06 11.88
CA ASN A 161 4.86 -24.04 11.58
C ASN A 161 5.16 -22.76 12.38
N SER A 162 5.08 -21.60 11.73
CA SER A 162 5.08 -20.30 12.41
C SER A 162 3.64 -19.85 12.67
N LYS A 163 3.37 -19.38 13.89
CA LYS A 163 2.15 -18.65 14.23
C LYS A 163 2.52 -17.22 14.54
N SER A 164 1.87 -16.27 13.87
CA SER A 164 1.93 -14.87 14.25
C SER A 164 0.73 -14.54 15.11
N HIS A 165 1.00 -13.91 16.26
CA HIS A 165 0.00 -13.36 17.14
C HIS A 165 0.09 -11.84 17.06
N ILE A 166 -1.01 -11.20 16.67
CA ILE A 166 -1.14 -9.74 16.75
C ILE A 166 -1.65 -9.43 18.15
N VAL A 167 -0.80 -8.81 18.98
CA VAL A 167 -1.17 -8.41 20.34
C VAL A 167 -1.41 -6.90 20.37
N TRP A 168 -2.65 -6.54 20.65
CA TRP A 168 -3.09 -5.15 20.80
C TRP A 168 -2.78 -4.64 22.19
N PHE A 169 -2.04 -3.53 22.29
CA PHE A 169 -1.84 -2.84 23.56
C PHE A 169 -2.67 -1.56 23.60
N ASN A 170 -3.45 -1.41 24.67
CA ASN A 170 -4.14 -0.17 24.95
C ASN A 170 -3.12 0.87 25.45
N SER A 171 -3.06 2.05 24.84
CA SER A 171 -1.99 3.06 25.02
C SER A 171 -1.79 3.50 26.47
N LEU A 172 -2.82 3.39 27.31
CA LEU A 172 -2.76 3.69 28.75
C LEU A 172 -1.99 2.64 29.57
N LYS A 173 -1.89 1.38 29.14
CA LYS A 173 -1.15 0.32 29.85
C LYS A 173 0.37 0.38 29.60
N ILE A 174 0.79 0.89 28.44
CA ILE A 174 2.19 0.93 28.01
C ILE A 174 3.01 1.88 28.90
N LYS A 175 2.49 3.07 29.22
CA LYS A 175 3.16 4.02 30.13
C LYS A 175 3.38 3.45 31.54
N LYS A 176 2.54 2.51 31.99
CA LYS A 176 2.65 1.89 33.32
C LYS A 176 3.66 0.73 33.32
N GLN A 177 3.76 -0.04 32.24
CA GLN A 177 4.77 -1.09 32.10
C GLN A 177 6.17 -0.54 31.77
N GLN A 178 6.28 0.52 30.97
CA GLN A 178 7.57 1.19 30.70
C GLN A 178 8.21 1.73 32.00
N ARG A 179 7.40 2.26 32.92
CA ARG A 179 7.86 2.71 34.25
C ARG A 179 8.32 1.57 35.15
N LEU A 180 7.73 0.38 35.01
CA LEU A 180 8.14 -0.81 35.76
C LEU A 180 9.42 -1.42 35.18
N TRP A 181 9.62 -1.35 33.86
CA TRP A 181 10.81 -1.88 33.20
C TRP A 181 12.05 -1.01 33.39
N ASN A 182 11.88 0.32 33.46
CA ASN A 182 12.96 1.27 33.75
C ASN A 182 13.29 1.39 35.27
N ALA A 183 12.57 0.67 36.12
CA ALA A 183 12.76 0.66 37.59
C ALA A 183 13.44 -0.63 38.09
N ILE A 184 13.83 -1.52 37.18
CA ILE A 184 14.66 -2.71 37.42
C ILE A 184 16.02 -2.44 36.78
#